data_AF-A0A2U8UYB8-F1
#
_entry.id   AF-A0A2U8UYB8-F1
#
_cell.length_a   1.000
_cell.length_b   1.000
_cell.length_c   1.000
_cell.angle_alpha   90.00
_cell.angle_beta   90.00
_cell.angle_gamma   90.00
#
_symmetry.space_group_name_H-M   'P 1'
#
loop_
_entity.id
_entity.type
_entity.pdbx_description
1 polymer ?
#
loop_
_entity_poly.entity_id
_entity_poly.type
_entity_poly.pdbx_seq_one_letter_code
_entity_poly.pdbx_strand_id
1 'polypeptide(L)'
;PSSHDGFSYEKDTRLYFDDTCVVPERLEGKVKQEPTLYREGPPYQRRGSLQLWQFLVTLLDDPANAHFIAWTGRGMEFKLIEPEEVARRWGIQKNRPAMNYDKLSRSLRYYYEKGIMQKVA
;
A
#
# COMPACT_ATOMS: atom_id res chain seq x y z
N PRO A 1 40.45 22.70 42.63
CA PRO A 1 39.13 22.31 42.10
C PRO A 1 39.02 22.78 40.63
N SER A 2 39.57 22.01 39.68
CA SER A 2 38.85 20.99 38.90
C SER A 2 37.83 21.63 37.94
N SER A 3 37.76 21.38 36.63
CA SER A 3 38.58 20.64 35.67
C SER A 3 38.14 21.12 34.28
N HIS A 4 39.04 20.98 33.33
CA HIS A 4 38.93 21.28 31.92
C HIS A 4 38.31 20.09 31.19
N ASP A 5 37.25 20.27 30.40
CA ASP A 5 36.77 19.29 29.40
C ASP A 5 35.85 20.06 28.43
N GLY A 6 36.03 20.08 27.10
CA GLY A 6 36.73 19.15 26.23
C GLY A 6 35.82 18.89 25.04
N PHE A 7 35.98 19.65 23.95
CA PHE A 7 35.40 19.27 22.65
C PHE A 7 36.06 17.96 22.20
N SER A 8 35.28 16.95 21.84
CA SER A 8 35.76 15.80 21.06
C SER A 8 34.70 15.34 20.06
N TYR A 9 35.04 15.54 18.79
CA TYR A 9 34.58 14.74 17.67
C TYR A 9 35.41 13.45 17.66
N GLU A 10 34.77 12.31 17.42
CA GLU A 10 35.27 11.07 16.78
C GLU A 10 34.23 9.97 17.10
N LYS A 11 33.92 8.97 16.29
CA LYS A 11 34.13 8.61 14.89
C LYS A 11 33.43 7.26 14.72
N ASP A 12 32.83 7.06 13.55
CA ASP A 12 32.46 5.78 12.93
C ASP A 12 32.12 4.56 13.80
N THR A 13 30.88 4.09 13.67
CA THR A 13 30.65 2.64 13.55
C THR A 13 29.49 2.34 12.61
N ARG A 14 29.79 2.45 11.30
CA ARG A 14 29.46 1.46 10.27
C ARG A 14 28.30 0.48 10.54
N LEU A 15 27.07 0.98 10.58
CA LEU A 15 25.85 0.18 10.41
C LEU A 15 25.00 1.00 9.44
N TYR A 16 24.87 0.69 8.15
CA TYR A 16 24.42 -0.57 7.61
C TYR A 16 24.72 -0.55 6.10
N PHE A 17 25.89 -1.04 5.71
CA PHE A 17 26.05 -1.56 4.35
C PHE A 17 25.25 -2.87 4.32
N ASP A 18 24.13 -2.90 3.60
CA ASP A 18 23.81 -4.00 2.69
C ASP A 18 22.66 -3.61 1.75
N ASP A 19 23.03 -3.03 0.62
CA ASP A 19 22.23 -3.05 -0.60
C ASP A 19 22.21 -4.48 -1.15
N THR A 20 21.31 -5.36 -0.67
CA THR A 20 20.98 -6.59 -1.41
C THR A 20 19.52 -7.03 -1.24
N CYS A 21 18.83 -7.18 -2.38
CA CYS A 21 17.49 -7.74 -2.50
C CYS A 21 17.53 -9.27 -2.46
N VAL A 22 16.71 -9.91 -1.62
CA VAL A 22 16.41 -11.35 -1.72
C VAL A 22 15.02 -11.68 -1.21
N VAL A 23 14.34 -12.62 -1.87
CA VAL A 23 13.06 -13.23 -1.44
C VAL A 23 13.38 -14.55 -0.76
N PRO A 24 13.11 -14.75 0.55
CA PRO A 24 13.21 -16.08 1.14
C PRO A 24 11.91 -16.85 0.94
N GLU A 25 12.00 -17.99 0.25
CA GLU A 25 11.00 -19.06 0.27
C GLU A 25 10.85 -19.64 1.68
N ARG A 26 9.62 -20.07 1.99
CA ARG A 26 9.13 -20.78 3.19
C ARG A 26 10.19 -21.58 3.97
N LEU A 27 10.17 -21.54 5.31
CA LEU A 27 9.50 -22.52 6.21
C LEU A 27 9.97 -22.38 7.68
N GLU A 28 9.08 -22.79 8.60
CA GLU A 28 9.32 -23.29 9.98
C GLU A 28 9.27 -22.29 11.16
N GLY A 29 8.04 -22.16 11.69
CA GLY A 29 7.66 -22.39 13.09
C GLY A 29 8.54 -21.88 14.24
N LYS A 30 7.97 -20.97 15.04
CA LYS A 30 7.79 -21.16 16.49
C LYS A 30 6.77 -20.17 17.07
N VAL A 31 5.72 -20.73 17.65
CA VAL A 31 4.61 -20.05 18.32
C VAL A 31 5.09 -19.35 19.60
N LYS A 32 4.80 -18.05 19.73
CA LYS A 32 4.52 -17.42 21.02
C LYS A 32 3.22 -16.64 20.93
N GLN A 33 2.39 -16.93 21.90
CA GLN A 33 0.95 -16.69 22.00
C GLN A 33 0.72 -15.35 22.72
N GLU A 34 -0.05 -14.45 22.10
CA GLU A 34 -0.75 -13.33 22.74
C GLU A 34 -2.07 -13.11 21.98
N PRO A 35 -3.24 -13.08 22.65
CA PRO A 35 -4.54 -13.10 21.98
C PRO A 35 -5.02 -11.69 21.64
N THR A 36 -4.93 -11.29 20.37
CA THR A 36 -5.91 -10.38 19.76
C THR A 36 -6.29 -10.94 18.39
N LEU A 37 -7.33 -11.78 18.42
CA LEU A 37 -7.96 -12.28 17.21
C LEU A 37 -8.48 -11.10 16.36
N TYR A 38 -8.37 -11.29 15.03
CA TYR A 38 -8.99 -10.53 13.93
C TYR A 38 -8.59 -9.06 13.71
N ARG A 39 -7.34 -8.81 13.31
CA ARG A 39 -7.12 -7.88 12.19
C ARG A 39 -6.20 -8.50 11.14
N GLU A 40 -6.62 -9.65 10.64
CA GLU A 40 -6.24 -10.20 9.33
C GLU A 40 -6.77 -9.23 8.27
N GLY A 41 -6.00 -8.17 8.07
CA GLY A 41 -6.09 -7.36 6.88
C GLY A 41 -5.02 -7.84 5.91
N PRO A 42 -5.31 -8.00 4.60
CA PRO A 42 -4.31 -8.44 3.62
C PRO A 42 -3.01 -7.62 3.74
N PRO A 43 -1.84 -8.21 3.42
CA PRO A 43 -0.50 -7.69 3.76
C PRO A 43 -0.17 -6.29 3.22
N TYR A 44 -1.06 -5.69 2.44
CA TYR A 44 -0.97 -4.33 1.90
C TYR A 44 -1.42 -3.24 2.90
N GLN A 45 -1.89 -3.60 4.10
CA GLN A 45 -2.45 -2.64 5.07
C GLN A 45 -1.44 -1.76 5.83
N ARG A 46 -0.14 -1.78 5.49
CA ARG A 46 0.81 -0.77 6.00
C ARG A 46 0.41 0.62 5.48
N ARG A 47 -0.29 1.39 6.34
CA ARG A 47 -0.90 2.70 6.06
C ARG A 47 0.04 3.75 5.43
N GLY A 48 1.36 3.56 5.48
CA GLY A 48 2.35 4.47 4.88
C GLY A 48 2.57 4.32 3.38
N SER A 49 2.46 3.12 2.80
CA SER A 49 2.93 2.84 1.43
C SER A 49 1.88 2.33 0.46
N LEU A 50 0.64 2.07 0.90
CA LEU A 50 -0.41 1.53 0.03
C LEU A 50 -0.65 2.46 -1.18
N GLN A 51 -0.47 1.89 -2.38
CA GLN A 51 -0.69 2.55 -3.66
C GLN A 51 -2.14 2.34 -4.14
N LEU A 52 -2.64 3.22 -5.00
CA LEU A 52 -4.01 3.15 -5.48
C LEU A 52 -4.29 1.84 -6.21
N TRP A 53 -3.40 1.37 -7.10
CA TRP A 53 -3.64 0.12 -7.83
C TRP A 53 -3.77 -1.09 -6.89
N GLN A 54 -2.96 -1.16 -5.83
CA GLN A 54 -3.03 -2.25 -4.83
C GLN A 54 -4.38 -2.22 -4.11
N PHE A 55 -4.86 -1.03 -3.78
CA PHE A 55 -6.16 -0.82 -3.19
C PHE A 55 -7.30 -1.24 -4.13
N LEU A 56 -7.24 -0.88 -5.41
CA LEU A 56 -8.24 -1.29 -6.41
C LEU A 56 -8.28 -2.82 -6.56
N VAL A 57 -7.12 -3.48 -6.63
CA VAL A 57 -7.04 -4.95 -6.68
C VAL A 57 -7.65 -5.57 -5.41
N THR A 58 -7.41 -4.98 -4.24
CA THR A 58 -8.01 -5.46 -2.98
C THR A 58 -9.54 -5.36 -2.99
N LEU A 59 -10.09 -4.27 -3.54
CA LEU A 59 -11.55 -4.14 -3.68
C LEU A 59 -12.12 -5.16 -4.68
N LEU A 60 -11.37 -5.45 -5.74
CA LEU A 60 -11.74 -6.38 -6.81
C LEU A 60 -11.66 -7.86 -6.40
N ASP A 61 -10.92 -8.19 -5.33
CA ASP A 61 -10.78 -9.56 -4.80
C ASP A 61 -12.05 -10.04 -4.07
N ASP A 62 -12.82 -9.10 -3.51
CA ASP A 62 -14.07 -9.39 -2.81
C ASP A 62 -15.28 -9.14 -3.74
N PRO A 63 -16.01 -10.20 -4.18
CA PRO A 63 -17.16 -10.06 -5.06
C PRO A 63 -18.32 -9.31 -4.41
N ALA A 64 -18.37 -9.13 -3.08
CA ALA A 64 -19.37 -8.29 -2.43
C ALA A 64 -19.26 -6.82 -2.87
N ASN A 65 -18.10 -6.39 -3.37
CA ASN A 65 -17.85 -5.04 -3.88
C ASN A 65 -18.32 -4.83 -5.34
N ALA A 66 -18.85 -5.88 -5.99
CA ALA A 66 -19.25 -5.86 -7.39
C ALA A 66 -20.33 -4.84 -7.75
N HIS A 67 -20.97 -4.19 -6.77
CA HIS A 67 -21.90 -3.09 -6.99
C HIS A 67 -21.20 -1.75 -7.31
N PHE A 68 -19.93 -1.56 -6.90
CA PHE A 68 -19.18 -0.32 -7.16
C PHE A 68 -17.85 -0.53 -7.92
N ILE A 69 -17.27 -1.74 -7.91
CA ILE A 69 -16.08 -2.09 -8.69
C ILE A 69 -16.07 -3.60 -8.98
N ALA A 70 -15.80 -3.98 -10.22
CA ALA A 70 -15.82 -5.40 -10.60
C ALA A 70 -14.88 -5.70 -11.78
N TRP A 71 -14.34 -6.92 -11.79
CA TRP A 71 -13.75 -7.50 -12.99
C TRP A 71 -14.82 -7.66 -14.08
N THR A 72 -14.46 -7.46 -15.35
CA THR A 72 -15.38 -7.64 -16.47
C THR A 72 -15.43 -9.08 -16.97
N GLY A 73 -14.57 -9.96 -16.44
CA GLY A 73 -14.36 -11.33 -16.92
C GLY A 73 -13.41 -11.42 -18.13
N ARG A 74 -12.82 -10.30 -18.57
CA ARG A 74 -11.87 -10.24 -19.68
C ARG A 74 -10.45 -10.02 -19.15
N GLY A 75 -9.81 -11.10 -18.70
CA GLY A 75 -8.45 -11.03 -18.16
C GLY A 75 -8.36 -10.09 -16.96
N MET A 76 -7.45 -9.10 -17.02
CA MET A 76 -7.22 -8.09 -15.97
C MET A 76 -8.02 -6.79 -16.20
N GLU A 77 -9.11 -6.85 -16.97
CA GLU A 77 -9.99 -5.71 -17.20
C GLU A 77 -11.02 -5.57 -16.07
N PHE A 78 -11.11 -4.38 -15.49
CA PHE A 78 -12.10 -4.03 -14.49
C PHE A 78 -12.84 -2.74 -14.85
N LYS A 79 -14.00 -2.55 -14.24
CA LYS A 79 -14.79 -1.32 -14.34
C LYS A 79 -15.07 -0.72 -12.97
N LEU A 80 -15.03 0.61 -12.90
CA LEU A 80 -15.55 1.38 -11.77
C LEU A 80 -17.05 1.63 -12.05
N ILE A 81 -17.92 0.91 -11.34
CA ILE A 81 -19.37 0.99 -11.54
C ILE A 81 -19.92 2.22 -10.83
N GLU A 82 -19.45 2.47 -9.60
CA GLU A 82 -19.71 3.69 -8.84
C GLU A 82 -18.36 4.36 -8.50
N PRO A 83 -17.83 5.21 -9.40
CA PRO A 83 -16.50 5.81 -9.24
C PRO A 83 -16.36 6.65 -7.96
N GLU A 84 -17.44 7.31 -7.53
CA GLU A 84 -17.44 8.11 -6.30
C GLU A 84 -17.34 7.25 -5.03
N GLU A 85 -17.99 6.08 -4.99
CA GLU A 85 -17.87 5.17 -3.84
C GLU A 85 -16.44 4.62 -3.72
N VAL A 86 -15.81 4.29 -4.85
CA VAL A 86 -14.39 3.89 -4.90
C VAL A 86 -13.50 5.01 -4.36
N ALA A 87 -13.74 6.25 -4.78
CA ALA A 87 -12.99 7.41 -4.32
C ALA A 87 -13.19 7.68 -2.82
N ARG A 88 -14.43 7.55 -2.32
CA ARG A 88 -14.75 7.69 -0.90
C ARG A 88 -14.00 6.65 -0.06
N ARG A 89 -14.03 5.37 -0.46
CA ARG A 89 -13.30 4.29 0.23
C ARG A 89 -11.79 4.50 0.18
N TRP A 90 -11.26 5.01 -0.93
CA TRP A 90 -9.84 5.39 -1.02
C TRP A 90 -9.50 6.53 -0.07
N GLY A 91 -10.37 7.54 0.03
CA GLY A 91 -10.28 8.63 1.01
C GLY A 91 -10.20 8.11 2.45
N ILE A 92 -11.09 7.18 2.82
CA ILE A 92 -11.05 6.53 4.15
C ILE A 92 -9.75 5.77 4.36
N GLN A 93 -9.32 4.99 3.36
CA GLN A 93 -8.10 4.18 3.45
C GLN A 93 -6.85 5.03 3.72
N LYS A 94 -6.76 6.21 3.10
CA LYS A 94 -5.62 7.14 3.22
C LYS A 94 -5.83 8.29 4.20
N ASN A 95 -6.94 8.30 4.95
CA ASN A 95 -7.35 9.40 5.82
C ASN A 95 -7.37 10.77 5.09
N ARG A 96 -7.97 10.81 3.90
CA ARG A 96 -8.15 11.98 3.04
C ARG A 96 -9.65 12.22 2.81
N PRO A 97 -10.36 12.92 3.70
CA PRO A 97 -11.83 13.07 3.61
C PRO A 97 -12.29 13.85 2.38
N ALA A 98 -11.43 14.70 1.82
CA ALA A 98 -11.71 15.44 0.59
C ALA A 98 -11.37 14.67 -0.70
N MET A 99 -11.19 13.34 -0.64
CA MET A 99 -10.98 12.51 -1.83
C MET A 99 -12.28 12.41 -2.64
N ASN A 100 -12.17 12.48 -3.97
CA ASN A 100 -13.27 12.34 -4.91
C ASN A 100 -12.75 11.73 -6.22
N TYR A 101 -13.65 11.38 -7.14
CA TYR A 101 -13.22 10.72 -8.38
C TYR A 101 -12.31 11.59 -9.25
N ASP A 102 -12.52 12.90 -9.32
CA ASP A 102 -11.64 13.82 -10.05
C ASP A 102 -10.17 13.74 -9.58
N LYS A 103 -9.95 13.60 -8.27
CA LYS A 103 -8.61 13.45 -7.70
C LYS A 103 -8.05 12.06 -7.93
N LEU A 104 -8.86 11.02 -7.72
CA LEU A 104 -8.46 9.63 -7.91
C LEU A 104 -8.11 9.34 -9.38
N SER A 105 -8.90 9.85 -10.31
CA SER A 105 -8.72 9.65 -11.76
C SER A 105 -7.42 10.28 -12.29
N ARG A 106 -6.85 11.30 -11.60
CA ARG A 106 -5.49 11.78 -11.92
C ARG A 106 -4.44 10.69 -11.73
N SER A 107 -4.53 9.90 -10.66
CA SER A 107 -3.62 8.76 -10.44
C SER A 107 -3.83 7.64 -11.45
N LEU A 108 -5.07 7.38 -11.88
CA LEU A 108 -5.35 6.43 -12.96
C LEU A 108 -4.72 6.87 -14.28
N ARG A 109 -4.86 8.16 -14.63
CA ARG A 109 -4.22 8.72 -15.83
C ARG A 109 -2.69 8.59 -15.77
N TYR A 110 -2.10 8.86 -14.61
CA TYR A 110 -0.68 8.64 -14.39
C TYR A 110 -0.29 7.16 -14.59
N TYR A 111 -1.12 6.21 -14.16
CA TYR A 111 -0.87 4.79 -14.41
C TYR A 111 -0.94 4.42 -15.90
N TYR A 112 -1.80 5.06 -16.68
CA TYR A 112 -1.85 4.91 -18.14
C TYR A 112 -0.56 5.40 -18.79
N GLU A 113 -0.11 6.60 -18.41
CA GLU A 113 1.13 7.21 -18.92
C GLU A 113 2.38 6.40 -18.55
N LYS A 114 2.38 5.72 -17.40
CA LYS A 114 3.49 4.87 -16.93
C LYS A 114 3.41 3.42 -17.39
N GLY A 115 2.37 3.02 -18.13
CA GLY A 115 2.17 1.64 -18.56
C GLY A 115 1.88 0.66 -17.42
N ILE A 116 1.51 1.16 -16.24
CA ILE A 116 1.09 0.34 -15.09
C ILE A 116 -0.33 -0.21 -15.34
N MET A 117 -1.17 0.60 -16.00
CA MET A 117 -2.52 0.24 -16.44
C MET A 117 -2.73 0.72 -17.86
N GLN A 118 -3.79 0.22 -18.51
CA GLN A 118 -4.22 0.71 -19.80
C GLN A 118 -5.68 1.12 -19.72
N LYS A 119 -6.03 2.24 -20.37
CA LYS A 119 -7.42 2.65 -20.51
C LYS A 119 -8.03 1.87 -21.67
N VAL A 120 -9.09 1.13 -21.42
CA VAL A 120 -9.91 0.53 -22.47
C VAL A 120 -10.66 1.65 -23.20
N ALA A 121 -10.58 1.65 -24.53
CA ALA A 121 -11.19 2.65 -25.41
C ALA A 121 -12.69 2.40 -25.61
#